data_AF-A0A7K1IRG2-F1
#
_entry.id   AF-A0A7K1IRG2-F1
#
_cell.length_a   1.000
_cell.length_b   1.000
_cell.length_c   1.000
_cell.angle_alpha   90.00
_cell.angle_beta   90.00
_cell.angle_gamma   90.00
#
_symmetry.space_group_name_H-M   'P 1'
#
loop_
_entity.id
_entity.type
_entity.pdbx_description
1 polymer ?
#
loop_
_entity_poly.entity_id
_entity_poly.type
_entity_poly.pdbx_seq_one_letter_code
_entity_poly.pdbx_strand_id
1 'polypeptide(L)'
;MTARIPGTVVVDHAIVGVSDLEASKSFFEAFGFAEQDRRSLDASVAQSLYGIDTADELVMGVPGAETGHLRLISTPLPTPDRGHFHRGGHALDIYTTDIHRSVGIAEENGYVVGPVADYTFGPVHLQQAQTMGPDDVPLVFVGIDRRLPSVLETAPERLHSELHSIVGCIDSLEDETLFWTDVVGLDLKSQFPIDVPAVSEFMMLPRHAPIKMSVMSGPAVNPPRFELLAFNDADGKS
;
A
#
# COMPACT_ATOMS: atom_id res chain seq x y z
N MET A 1 26.24 16.99 7.62
CA MET A 1 26.07 16.23 6.36
C MET A 1 26.04 14.76 6.71
N THR A 2 24.85 14.20 6.83
CA THR A 2 24.65 12.75 6.93
C THR A 2 25.03 12.15 5.57
N ALA A 3 25.92 11.16 5.57
CA ALA A 3 26.33 10.51 4.33
C ALA A 3 25.13 9.72 3.78
N ARG A 4 24.76 9.96 2.51
CA ARG A 4 23.78 9.13 1.80
C ARG A 4 24.19 7.68 1.86
N ILE A 5 23.23 6.78 2.04
CA ILE A 5 23.47 5.35 1.90
C ILE A 5 23.96 5.10 0.47
N PRO A 6 25.14 4.47 0.28
CA PRO A 6 25.67 4.23 -1.05
C PRO A 6 24.83 3.19 -1.79
N GLY A 7 24.40 3.52 -3.01
CA GLY A 7 23.64 2.62 -3.89
C GLY A 7 22.43 3.28 -4.55
N THR A 8 21.64 2.48 -5.26
CA THR A 8 20.31 2.86 -5.74
C THR A 8 19.28 2.08 -4.95
N VAL A 9 18.38 2.79 -4.27
CA VAL A 9 17.27 2.17 -3.54
C VAL A 9 16.12 1.95 -4.50
N VAL A 10 15.60 0.72 -4.50
CA VAL A 10 14.39 0.33 -5.20
C VAL A 10 13.39 -0.18 -4.17
N VAL A 11 12.12 0.11 -4.39
CA VAL A 11 11.05 -0.54 -3.64
C VAL A 11 10.69 -1.79 -4.44
N ASP A 12 10.69 -2.94 -3.76
CA ASP A 12 10.60 -4.25 -4.42
C ASP A 12 9.34 -4.99 -3.95
N HIS A 13 9.20 -5.17 -2.64
CA HIS A 13 8.05 -5.78 -2.00
C HIS A 13 7.46 -4.89 -0.90
N ALA A 14 6.15 -4.97 -0.67
CA ALA A 14 5.60 -4.68 0.65
C ALA A 14 5.64 -5.94 1.51
N ILE A 15 6.05 -5.79 2.77
CA ILE A 15 6.03 -6.89 3.74
C ILE A 15 4.80 -6.71 4.63
N VAL A 16 3.99 -7.74 4.75
CA VAL A 16 2.75 -7.76 5.53
C VAL A 16 2.80 -8.93 6.51
N GLY A 17 2.75 -8.64 7.80
CA GLY A 17 2.53 -9.67 8.82
C GLY A 17 1.07 -10.11 8.82
N VAL A 18 0.82 -11.41 8.80
CA VAL A 18 -0.54 -11.99 8.72
C VAL A 18 -0.73 -13.08 9.76
N SER A 19 -1.93 -13.14 10.36
CA SER A 19 -2.31 -14.18 11.32
C SER A 19 -2.77 -15.47 10.63
N ASP A 20 -3.30 -15.34 9.41
CA ASP A 20 -3.71 -16.45 8.53
C ASP A 20 -3.21 -16.23 7.11
N LEU A 21 -2.23 -17.05 6.71
CA LEU A 21 -1.57 -16.96 5.41
C LEU A 21 -2.50 -17.34 4.25
N GLU A 22 -3.39 -18.32 4.43
CA GLU A 22 -4.28 -18.79 3.37
C GLU A 22 -5.46 -17.83 3.16
N ALA A 23 -5.99 -17.27 4.25
CA ALA A 23 -7.00 -16.21 4.15
C ALA A 23 -6.42 -14.98 3.43
N SER A 24 -5.20 -14.58 3.78
CA SER A 24 -4.53 -13.42 3.17
C SER A 24 -4.19 -13.68 1.70
N LYS A 25 -3.72 -14.90 1.38
CA LYS A 25 -3.52 -15.33 -0.01
C LYS A 25 -4.82 -15.22 -0.82
N SER A 26 -5.90 -15.80 -0.31
CA SER A 26 -7.21 -15.80 -0.99
C SER A 26 -7.70 -14.37 -1.26
N PHE A 27 -7.48 -13.46 -0.29
CA PHE A 27 -7.79 -12.04 -0.45
C PHE A 27 -7.03 -11.42 -1.63
N PHE A 28 -5.71 -11.57 -1.70
CA PHE A 28 -4.94 -10.98 -2.81
C PHE A 28 -5.18 -11.68 -4.15
N GLU A 29 -5.49 -12.99 -4.16
CA GLU A 29 -5.89 -13.72 -5.37
C GLU A 29 -7.18 -13.17 -5.98
N ALA A 30 -8.14 -12.73 -5.16
CA ALA A 30 -9.36 -12.07 -5.63
C ALA A 30 -9.08 -10.80 -6.45
N PHE A 31 -7.93 -10.15 -6.21
CA PHE A 31 -7.49 -8.93 -6.90
C PHE A 31 -6.33 -9.18 -7.89
N GLY A 32 -6.19 -10.43 -8.35
CA GLY A 32 -5.35 -10.78 -9.48
C GLY A 32 -3.88 -11.05 -9.17
N PHE A 33 -3.49 -11.08 -7.90
CA PHE A 33 -2.19 -11.61 -7.49
C PHE A 33 -2.17 -13.14 -7.58
N ALA A 34 -0.98 -13.70 -7.72
CA ALA A 34 -0.73 -15.13 -7.72
C ALA A 34 0.49 -15.45 -6.87
N GLU A 35 0.46 -16.60 -6.20
CA GLU A 35 1.61 -17.15 -5.49
C GLU A 35 2.79 -17.35 -6.45
N GLN A 36 3.95 -16.79 -6.08
CA GLN A 36 5.21 -16.89 -6.83
C GLN A 36 6.20 -17.83 -6.13
N ASP A 37 6.28 -17.73 -4.80
CA ASP A 37 7.17 -18.54 -3.98
C ASP A 37 6.59 -18.72 -2.58
N ARG A 38 6.90 -19.85 -1.94
CA ARG A 38 6.47 -20.18 -0.58
C ARG A 38 7.54 -20.98 0.14
N ARG A 39 7.82 -20.60 1.39
CA ARG A 39 8.79 -21.31 2.24
C ARG A 39 8.53 -21.11 3.72
N SER A 40 8.91 -22.10 4.51
CA SER A 40 9.06 -21.93 5.96
C SER A 40 10.43 -21.33 6.25
N LEU A 41 10.48 -20.38 7.18
CA LEU A 41 11.72 -19.74 7.61
C LEU A 41 12.31 -20.47 8.82
N ASP A 42 13.62 -20.70 8.79
CA ASP A 42 14.35 -21.17 9.95
C ASP A 42 14.21 -20.18 11.11
N ALA A 43 14.15 -20.68 12.34
CA ALA A 43 13.94 -19.84 13.53
C ALA A 43 14.96 -18.71 13.67
N SER A 44 16.23 -18.97 13.32
CA SER A 44 17.27 -17.93 13.34
C SER A 44 17.02 -16.81 12.33
N VAL A 45 16.42 -17.12 11.18
CA VAL A 45 16.07 -16.16 10.13
C VAL A 45 14.83 -15.36 10.54
N ALA A 46 13.78 -16.05 10.99
CA ALA A 46 12.56 -15.41 11.48
C ALA A 46 12.87 -14.44 12.64
N GLN A 47 13.72 -14.84 13.57
CA GLN A 47 14.14 -14.00 14.69
C GLN A 47 14.95 -12.79 14.24
N SER A 48 15.85 -12.96 13.26
CA SER A 48 16.74 -11.89 12.80
C SER A 48 16.01 -10.84 11.96
N LEU A 49 15.06 -11.26 11.13
CA LEU A 49 14.33 -10.36 10.21
C LEU A 49 13.11 -9.72 10.87
N TYR A 50 12.37 -10.50 11.66
CA TYR A 50 11.03 -10.12 12.13
C TYR A 50 10.88 -10.17 13.65
N GLY A 51 11.88 -10.67 14.37
CA GLY A 51 11.85 -10.74 15.83
C GLY A 51 10.90 -11.81 16.39
N ILE A 52 10.54 -12.82 15.59
CA ILE A 52 9.62 -13.91 15.96
C ILE A 52 10.27 -15.29 15.81
N ASP A 53 9.78 -16.27 16.56
CA ASP A 53 10.40 -17.60 16.66
C ASP A 53 10.30 -18.43 15.36
N THR A 54 9.18 -18.33 14.65
CA THR A 54 8.90 -19.09 13.42
C THR A 54 7.99 -18.28 12.53
N ALA A 55 8.16 -18.43 11.21
CA ALA A 55 7.27 -17.84 10.22
C ALA A 55 7.27 -18.66 8.94
N ASP A 56 6.14 -18.67 8.25
CA ASP A 56 6.02 -19.04 6.86
C ASP A 56 5.98 -17.76 6.02
N GLU A 57 6.70 -17.78 4.91
CA GLU A 57 6.75 -16.70 3.94
C GLU A 57 6.06 -17.12 2.66
N LEU A 58 5.20 -16.24 2.15
CA LEU A 58 4.54 -16.36 0.85
C LEU A 58 4.79 -15.08 0.05
N VAL A 59 5.38 -15.23 -1.13
CA VAL A 59 5.56 -14.12 -2.09
C VAL A 59 4.44 -14.17 -3.11
N MET A 60 3.74 -13.05 -3.28
CA MET A 60 2.67 -12.88 -4.25
C MET A 60 3.00 -11.77 -5.25
N GLY A 61 2.62 -11.97 -6.50
CA GLY A 61 2.85 -11.04 -7.60
C GLY A 61 1.76 -11.12 -8.64
N VAL A 62 1.62 -10.07 -9.44
CA VAL A 62 0.70 -10.10 -10.59
C VAL A 62 1.42 -10.71 -11.79
N PRO A 63 0.87 -11.77 -12.43
CA PRO A 63 1.49 -12.37 -13.60
C PRO A 63 1.78 -11.35 -14.70
N GLY A 64 3.04 -11.30 -15.15
CA GLY A 64 3.52 -10.36 -16.16
C GLY A 64 4.09 -9.05 -15.61
N ALA A 65 3.93 -8.78 -14.31
CA ALA A 65 4.63 -7.69 -13.64
C ALA A 65 6.02 -8.14 -13.16
N GLU A 66 7.01 -7.26 -13.29
CA GLU A 66 8.37 -7.51 -12.80
C GLU A 66 8.60 -6.97 -11.38
N THR A 67 7.72 -6.09 -10.91
CA THR A 67 7.79 -5.41 -9.62
C THR A 67 6.39 -5.33 -8.98
N GLY A 68 6.28 -4.68 -7.81
CA GLY A 68 5.00 -4.53 -7.14
C GLY A 68 4.55 -5.83 -6.46
N HIS A 69 5.50 -6.52 -5.82
CA HIS A 69 5.25 -7.77 -5.13
C HIS A 69 4.79 -7.55 -3.68
N LEU A 70 4.14 -8.58 -3.14
CA LEU A 70 3.78 -8.68 -1.73
C LEU A 70 4.55 -9.85 -1.10
N ARG A 71 5.02 -9.65 0.12
CA ARG A 71 5.60 -10.70 0.95
C ARG A 71 4.77 -10.82 2.22
N LEU A 72 4.01 -11.90 2.31
CA LEU A 72 3.18 -12.23 3.46
C LEU A 72 4.01 -13.08 4.42
N ILE A 73 4.06 -12.68 5.68
CA ILE A 73 4.82 -13.36 6.74
C ILE A 73 3.83 -13.80 7.81
N SER A 74 3.70 -15.10 8.02
CA SER A 74 2.87 -15.58 9.13
C SER A 74 3.47 -15.14 10.46
N THR A 75 2.62 -14.66 11.36
CA THR A 75 3.05 -14.18 12.67
C THR A 75 2.06 -14.60 13.75
N PRO A 76 2.55 -15.04 14.93
CA PRO A 76 1.68 -15.32 16.07
C PRO A 76 1.28 -14.05 16.83
N LEU A 77 1.81 -12.89 16.45
CA LEU A 77 1.54 -11.63 17.13
C LEU A 77 0.09 -11.20 16.87
N PRO A 78 -0.61 -10.68 17.89
CA PRO A 78 -1.97 -10.20 17.69
C PRO A 78 -1.97 -8.98 16.76
N THR A 79 -3.00 -8.88 15.92
CA THR A 79 -3.26 -7.69 15.11
C THR A 79 -3.42 -6.48 16.03
N PRO A 80 -2.63 -5.41 15.84
CA PRO A 80 -2.71 -4.23 16.70
C PRO A 80 -4.01 -3.47 16.46
N ASP A 81 -4.60 -2.89 17.50
CA ASP A 81 -5.67 -1.90 17.35
C ASP A 81 -5.08 -0.61 16.79
N ARG A 82 -5.21 -0.42 15.48
CA ARG A 82 -4.70 0.75 14.77
C ARG A 82 -5.60 1.98 15.03
N GLY A 83 -6.90 1.80 15.24
CA GLY A 83 -7.83 2.93 15.15
C GLY A 83 -7.71 3.71 13.83
N HIS A 84 -8.37 4.87 13.74
CA HIS A 84 -8.54 5.57 12.45
C HIS A 84 -7.36 6.44 12.00
N PHE A 85 -6.44 6.79 12.91
CA PHE A 85 -5.35 7.74 12.65
C PHE A 85 -3.96 7.18 13.00
N HIS A 86 -3.81 5.86 13.08
CA HIS A 86 -2.55 5.23 13.48
C HIS A 86 -1.38 5.52 12.55
N ARG A 87 -0.18 5.53 13.13
CA ARG A 87 1.08 5.73 12.43
C ARG A 87 1.73 4.41 12.04
N GLY A 88 2.31 4.35 10.85
CA GLY A 88 2.89 3.14 10.27
C GLY A 88 2.20 2.75 8.97
N GLY A 89 2.25 1.46 8.62
CA GLY A 89 1.62 0.95 7.39
C GLY A 89 0.12 1.27 7.34
N HIS A 90 -0.28 2.04 6.33
CA HIS A 90 -1.63 2.58 6.21
C HIS A 90 -2.42 1.93 5.09
N ALA A 91 -1.84 1.77 3.90
CA ALA A 91 -2.53 1.17 2.76
C ALA A 91 -1.56 0.56 1.75
N LEU A 92 -2.10 -0.35 0.96
CA LEU A 92 -1.53 -0.88 -0.25
C LEU A 92 -2.40 -0.43 -1.42
N ASP A 93 -1.80 0.12 -2.46
CA ASP A 93 -2.58 0.67 -3.57
C ASP A 93 -2.36 -0.15 -4.84
N ILE A 94 -3.44 -0.45 -5.55
CA ILE A 94 -3.43 -1.02 -6.89
C ILE A 94 -4.23 -0.14 -7.84
N TYR A 95 -3.80 -0.05 -9.09
CA TYR A 95 -4.66 0.53 -10.11
C TYR A 95 -5.81 -0.41 -10.44
N THR A 96 -6.96 0.18 -10.73
CA THR A 96 -8.11 -0.52 -11.30
C THR A 96 -8.59 0.14 -12.58
N THR A 97 -9.06 -0.67 -13.52
CA THR A 97 -9.73 -0.19 -14.74
C THR A 97 -11.23 0.03 -14.56
N ASP A 98 -11.82 -0.52 -13.49
CA ASP A 98 -13.25 -0.40 -13.15
C ASP A 98 -13.43 -0.49 -11.63
N ILE A 99 -13.68 0.67 -11.01
CA ILE A 99 -13.79 0.79 -9.56
C ILE A 99 -15.00 0.02 -9.02
N HIS A 100 -16.13 0.03 -9.73
CA HIS A 100 -17.36 -0.61 -9.28
C HIS A 100 -17.26 -2.14 -9.36
N ARG A 101 -16.60 -2.65 -10.40
CA ARG A 101 -16.31 -4.09 -10.47
C ARG A 101 -15.35 -4.54 -9.37
N SER A 102 -14.39 -3.69 -9.00
CA SER A 102 -13.43 -3.99 -7.91
C SER A 102 -14.14 -4.05 -6.55
N VAL A 103 -15.01 -3.08 -6.27
CA VAL A 103 -15.89 -3.07 -5.09
C VAL A 103 -16.79 -4.30 -5.09
N GLY A 104 -17.42 -4.65 -6.21
CA GLY A 104 -18.28 -5.83 -6.32
C GLY A 104 -17.56 -7.14 -5.99
N ILE A 105 -16.31 -7.32 -6.48
CA ILE A 105 -15.49 -8.49 -6.10
C ILE A 105 -15.26 -8.54 -4.59
N ALA A 106 -14.95 -7.40 -3.96
CA ALA A 106 -14.70 -7.35 -2.54
C ALA A 106 -15.97 -7.70 -1.73
N GLU A 107 -17.12 -7.14 -2.10
CA GLU A 107 -18.42 -7.43 -1.48
C GLU A 107 -18.84 -8.90 -1.66
N GLU A 108 -18.67 -9.47 -2.86
CA GLU A 108 -19.00 -10.87 -3.16
C GLU A 108 -18.16 -11.86 -2.33
N ASN A 109 -16.93 -11.49 -1.99
CA ASN A 109 -16.06 -12.27 -1.10
C ASN A 109 -16.27 -11.96 0.39
N GLY A 110 -17.21 -11.07 0.74
CA GLY A 110 -17.58 -10.75 2.11
C GLY A 110 -16.60 -9.81 2.82
N TYR A 111 -15.74 -9.10 2.08
CA TYR A 111 -14.84 -8.09 2.64
C TYR A 111 -15.57 -6.79 2.95
N VAL A 112 -15.04 -6.04 3.93
CA VAL A 112 -15.55 -4.70 4.27
C VAL A 112 -15.05 -3.71 3.23
N VAL A 113 -15.95 -2.92 2.65
CA VAL A 113 -15.63 -1.95 1.59
C VAL A 113 -16.12 -0.56 2.00
N GLY A 114 -15.27 0.44 1.77
CA GLY A 114 -15.60 1.86 1.93
C GLY A 114 -16.37 2.43 0.73
N PRO A 115 -16.94 3.64 0.86
CA PRO A 115 -17.61 4.30 -0.26
C PRO A 115 -16.65 4.59 -1.41
N VAL A 116 -17.19 4.64 -2.63
CA VAL A 116 -16.44 5.12 -3.80
C VAL A 116 -16.36 6.64 -3.74
N ALA A 117 -15.15 7.17 -3.59
CA ALA A 117 -14.84 8.57 -3.84
C ALA A 117 -14.64 8.80 -5.33
N ASP A 118 -15.18 9.90 -5.84
CA ASP A 118 -15.04 10.36 -7.22
C ASP A 118 -14.77 11.86 -7.20
N TYR A 119 -13.56 12.26 -7.58
CA TYR A 119 -13.12 13.64 -7.45
C TYR A 119 -12.01 14.02 -8.42
N THR A 120 -11.82 15.32 -8.60
CA THR A 120 -10.71 15.87 -9.38
C THR A 120 -9.68 16.49 -8.45
N PHE A 121 -8.42 16.17 -8.68
CA PHE A 121 -7.30 16.72 -7.93
C PHE A 121 -6.26 17.29 -8.88
N GLY A 122 -6.16 18.63 -8.96
CA GLY A 122 -5.34 19.28 -9.97
C GLY A 122 -5.78 18.88 -11.39
N PRO A 123 -4.88 18.34 -12.23
CA PRO A 123 -5.20 17.96 -13.61
C PRO A 123 -5.70 16.52 -13.77
N VAL A 124 -5.83 15.74 -12.69
CA VAL A 124 -6.21 14.33 -12.73
C VAL A 124 -7.60 14.10 -12.15
N HIS A 125 -8.32 13.17 -12.75
CA HIS A 125 -9.59 12.66 -12.25
C HIS A 125 -9.36 11.30 -11.60
N LEU A 126 -9.84 11.14 -10.37
CA LEU A 126 -9.67 9.92 -9.58
C LEU A 126 -11.01 9.35 -9.15
N GLN A 127 -11.07 8.03 -9.18
CA GLN A 127 -12.02 7.22 -8.43
C GLN A 127 -11.25 6.34 -7.46
N GLN A 128 -11.64 6.35 -6.20
CA GLN A 128 -10.98 5.54 -5.17
C GLN A 128 -12.00 4.87 -4.26
N ALA A 129 -11.66 3.65 -3.84
CA ALA A 129 -12.37 2.93 -2.80
C ALA A 129 -11.35 2.05 -2.08
N GLN A 130 -11.63 1.66 -0.84
CA GLN A 130 -10.79 0.72 -0.13
C GLN A 130 -11.58 -0.49 0.33
N THR A 131 -10.92 -1.64 0.38
CA THR A 131 -11.40 -2.84 1.03
C THR A 131 -10.46 -3.24 2.16
N MET A 132 -11.00 -3.91 3.18
CA MET A 132 -10.21 -4.48 4.29
C MET A 132 -10.05 -5.98 4.07
N GLY A 133 -8.82 -6.43 3.97
CA GLY A 133 -8.47 -7.85 3.99
C GLY A 133 -8.41 -8.42 5.41
N PRO A 134 -7.96 -9.67 5.56
CA PRO A 134 -7.61 -10.24 6.86
C PRO A 134 -6.65 -9.33 7.64
N ASP A 135 -6.73 -9.38 8.97
CA ASP A 135 -5.93 -8.54 9.87
C ASP A 135 -6.08 -7.03 9.62
N ASP A 136 -7.23 -6.62 9.10
CA ASP A 136 -7.56 -5.23 8.75
C ASP A 136 -6.54 -4.59 7.80
N VAL A 137 -5.94 -5.38 6.90
CA VAL A 137 -4.99 -4.90 5.89
C VAL A 137 -5.73 -4.10 4.80
N PRO A 138 -5.48 -2.78 4.66
CA PRO A 138 -6.23 -1.98 3.68
C PRO A 138 -5.63 -2.13 2.28
N LEU A 139 -6.48 -2.43 1.31
CA LEU A 139 -6.17 -2.40 -0.12
C LEU A 139 -7.02 -1.32 -0.79
N VAL A 140 -6.38 -0.33 -1.39
CA VAL A 140 -7.01 0.78 -2.09
C VAL A 140 -7.02 0.50 -3.58
N PHE A 141 -8.20 0.62 -4.17
CA PHE A 141 -8.39 0.61 -5.62
C PHE A 141 -8.28 2.03 -6.14
N VAL A 142 -7.39 2.26 -7.10
CA VAL A 142 -7.15 3.58 -7.69
C VAL A 142 -7.51 3.56 -9.18
N GLY A 143 -8.68 4.10 -9.50
CA GLY A 143 -9.05 4.46 -10.86
C GLY A 143 -8.54 5.86 -11.17
N ILE A 144 -7.70 6.02 -12.19
CA ILE A 144 -7.16 7.34 -12.58
C ILE A 144 -7.05 7.43 -14.10
N ASP A 145 -7.37 8.62 -14.63
CA ASP A 145 -7.36 8.92 -16.07
C ASP A 145 -5.94 9.03 -16.65
N ARG A 146 -4.94 9.31 -15.81
CA ARG A 146 -3.52 9.38 -16.17
C ARG A 146 -2.69 8.49 -15.24
N ARG A 147 -2.69 7.19 -15.53
CA ARG A 147 -1.88 6.20 -14.82
C ARG A 147 -0.39 6.37 -15.15
N LEU A 148 0.45 6.05 -14.16
CA LEU A 148 1.85 5.72 -14.41
C LEU A 148 1.98 4.31 -15.00
N PRO A 149 3.14 3.96 -15.58
CA PRO A 149 3.35 2.63 -16.16
C PRO A 149 3.05 1.50 -15.17
N SER A 150 2.37 0.47 -15.67
CA SER A 150 2.01 -0.74 -14.93
C SER A 150 1.74 -1.91 -15.88
N VAL A 151 1.52 -3.12 -15.34
CA VAL A 151 1.17 -4.30 -16.15
C VAL A 151 -0.09 -4.12 -17.02
N LEU A 152 -0.95 -3.16 -16.68
CA LEU A 152 -2.15 -2.84 -17.46
C LEU A 152 -1.85 -2.29 -18.87
N GLU A 153 -0.62 -1.84 -19.14
CA GLU A 153 -0.21 -1.40 -20.48
C GLU A 153 -0.02 -2.59 -21.44
N THR A 154 0.48 -3.72 -20.91
CA THR A 154 0.75 -4.93 -21.70
C THR A 154 -0.35 -5.98 -21.59
N ALA A 155 -1.20 -5.89 -20.56
CA ALA A 155 -2.36 -6.75 -20.33
C ALA A 155 -3.62 -5.91 -20.00
N PRO A 156 -4.14 -5.13 -20.97
CA PRO A 156 -5.23 -4.15 -20.74
C PRO A 156 -6.59 -4.79 -20.41
N GLU A 157 -6.74 -6.09 -20.61
CA GLU A 157 -7.94 -6.86 -20.22
C GLU A 157 -8.03 -7.14 -18.72
N ARG A 158 -6.93 -6.96 -17.98
CA ARG A 158 -6.90 -7.14 -16.53
C ARG A 158 -7.67 -6.02 -15.84
N LEU A 159 -8.31 -6.38 -14.74
CA LEU A 159 -9.00 -5.41 -13.90
C LEU A 159 -8.02 -4.61 -13.01
N HIS A 160 -6.98 -5.28 -12.51
CA HIS A 160 -6.05 -4.75 -11.52
C HIS A 160 -4.60 -4.82 -11.98
N SER A 161 -3.81 -3.82 -11.57
CA SER A 161 -2.35 -3.83 -11.69
C SER A 161 -1.68 -4.64 -10.57
N GLU A 162 -0.35 -4.76 -10.66
CA GLU A 162 0.53 -5.04 -9.52
C GLU A 162 0.42 -3.99 -8.41
N LEU A 163 1.05 -4.26 -7.25
CA LEU A 163 1.14 -3.28 -6.17
C LEU A 163 1.85 -2.03 -6.67
N HIS A 164 1.15 -0.91 -6.57
CA HIS A 164 1.56 0.32 -7.21
C HIS A 164 2.06 1.37 -6.22
N SER A 165 1.53 1.38 -5.00
CA SER A 165 2.07 2.19 -3.89
C SER A 165 2.00 1.46 -2.56
N ILE A 166 2.95 1.79 -1.70
CA ILE A 166 2.95 1.46 -0.27
C ILE A 166 2.78 2.78 0.47
N VAL A 167 1.75 2.85 1.31
CA VAL A 167 1.37 4.09 2.00
C VAL A 167 1.66 3.97 3.49
N GLY A 168 2.42 4.92 4.03
CA GLY A 168 2.70 5.05 5.45
C GLY A 168 2.07 6.32 6.04
N CYS A 169 1.43 6.21 7.20
CA CYS A 169 0.99 7.36 7.98
C CYS A 169 2.06 7.75 9.01
N ILE A 170 2.45 9.02 9.03
CA ILE A 170 3.56 9.52 9.85
C ILE A 170 3.17 10.84 10.52
N ASP A 171 3.93 11.25 11.53
CA ASP A 171 3.69 12.51 12.25
C ASP A 171 4.25 13.74 11.52
N SER A 172 5.49 13.65 11.04
CA SER A 172 6.20 14.78 10.42
C SER A 172 6.57 14.48 8.98
N LEU A 173 5.74 14.95 8.04
CA LEU A 173 6.00 14.75 6.61
C LEU A 173 7.29 15.43 6.16
N GLU A 174 7.67 16.54 6.80
CA GLU A 174 8.92 17.24 6.51
C GLU A 174 10.14 16.38 6.89
N ASP A 175 10.21 15.91 8.14
CA ASP A 175 11.36 15.14 8.64
C ASP A 175 11.50 13.81 7.89
N GLU A 176 10.38 13.11 7.69
CA GLU A 176 10.39 11.83 6.97
C GLU A 176 10.79 12.03 5.51
N THR A 177 10.23 13.02 4.80
CA THR A 177 10.61 13.27 3.40
C THR A 177 12.10 13.57 3.28
N LEU A 178 12.68 14.34 4.21
CA LEU A 178 14.11 14.61 4.24
C LEU A 178 14.92 13.33 4.48
N PHE A 179 14.51 12.48 5.41
CA PHE A 179 15.20 11.20 5.65
C PHE A 179 15.20 10.32 4.39
N TRP A 180 14.04 10.11 3.78
CA TRP A 180 13.90 9.22 2.63
C TRP A 180 14.62 9.76 1.38
N THR A 181 14.74 11.07 1.22
CA THR A 181 15.41 11.68 0.07
C THR A 181 16.90 11.90 0.28
N ASP A 182 17.30 12.45 1.43
CA ASP A 182 18.68 12.86 1.68
C ASP A 182 19.54 11.80 2.36
N VAL A 183 18.94 10.82 3.04
CA VAL A 183 19.67 9.71 3.67
C VAL A 183 19.52 8.45 2.83
N VAL A 184 18.30 8.04 2.52
CA VAL A 184 18.02 6.79 1.79
C VAL A 184 18.26 6.95 0.28
N GLY A 185 17.93 8.11 -0.29
CA GLY A 185 18.19 8.41 -1.70
C GLY A 185 17.02 8.12 -2.65
N LEU A 186 15.78 8.14 -2.15
CA LEU A 186 14.59 8.16 -3.01
C LEU A 186 14.40 9.55 -3.64
N ASP A 187 13.76 9.59 -4.81
CA ASP A 187 13.39 10.84 -5.46
C ASP A 187 12.00 11.29 -5.01
N LEU A 188 11.89 12.52 -4.49
CA LEU A 188 10.61 13.17 -4.30
C LEU A 188 10.00 13.53 -5.65
N LYS A 189 8.85 12.94 -5.98
CA LYS A 189 8.14 13.23 -7.24
C LYS A 189 7.12 14.33 -7.07
N SER A 190 6.43 14.35 -5.93
CA SER A 190 5.43 15.37 -5.62
C SER A 190 5.16 15.43 -4.13
N GLN A 191 4.80 16.61 -3.64
CA GLN A 191 4.24 16.80 -2.31
C GLN A 191 3.08 17.78 -2.39
N PHE A 192 1.93 17.44 -1.81
CA PHE A 192 0.72 18.25 -1.93
C PHE A 192 -0.27 18.02 -0.79
N PRO A 193 -1.09 19.03 -0.44
CA PRO A 193 -2.21 18.87 0.47
C PRO A 193 -3.41 18.25 -0.26
N ILE A 194 -4.21 17.47 0.46
CA ILE A 194 -5.51 16.97 0.01
C ILE A 194 -6.56 17.35 1.05
N ASP A 195 -7.46 18.23 0.65
CA ASP A 195 -8.60 18.67 1.45
C ASP A 195 -9.88 18.44 0.63
N VAL A 196 -10.24 17.17 0.52
CA VAL A 196 -11.41 16.70 -0.22
C VAL A 196 -12.19 15.75 0.69
N PRO A 197 -13.43 16.07 1.10
CA PRO A 197 -14.20 15.22 2.02
C PRO A 197 -14.33 13.76 1.58
N ALA A 198 -14.51 13.53 0.28
CA ALA A 198 -14.58 12.18 -0.29
C ALA A 198 -13.34 11.32 0.02
N VAL A 199 -12.16 11.96 0.20
CA VAL A 199 -10.93 11.26 0.56
C VAL A 199 -11.02 10.68 1.98
N SER A 200 -11.47 11.48 2.95
CA SER A 200 -11.71 10.97 4.31
C SER A 200 -12.82 9.90 4.36
N GLU A 201 -13.83 10.02 3.49
CA GLU A 201 -14.93 9.05 3.40
C GLU A 201 -14.45 7.69 2.88
N PHE A 202 -13.70 7.63 1.76
CA PHE A 202 -13.22 6.33 1.24
C PHE A 202 -12.16 5.73 2.16
N MET A 203 -11.36 6.55 2.83
CA MET A 203 -10.42 6.12 3.88
C MET A 203 -11.12 5.58 5.13
N MET A 204 -12.47 5.62 5.16
CA MET A 204 -13.31 5.16 6.26
C MET A 204 -12.99 5.86 7.59
N LEU A 205 -12.66 7.15 7.52
CA LEU A 205 -12.40 7.97 8.70
C LEU A 205 -13.72 8.39 9.36
N PRO A 206 -13.74 8.57 10.70
CA PRO A 206 -14.95 8.93 11.43
C PRO A 206 -15.37 10.40 11.22
N ARG A 207 -14.53 11.20 10.57
CA ARG A 207 -14.75 12.62 10.25
C ARG A 207 -13.88 13.02 9.07
N HIS A 208 -14.22 14.15 8.45
CA HIS A 208 -13.31 14.83 7.54
C HIS A 208 -11.99 15.17 8.23
N ALA A 209 -10.88 14.81 7.61
CA ALA A 209 -9.52 14.98 8.10
C ALA A 209 -8.58 15.23 6.92
N PRO A 210 -8.25 16.50 6.61
CA PRO A 210 -7.33 16.84 5.55
C PRO A 210 -5.94 16.23 5.78
N ILE A 211 -5.32 15.75 4.70
CA ILE A 211 -3.99 15.15 4.73
C ILE A 211 -2.99 15.97 3.91
N LYS A 212 -1.71 15.76 4.18
CA LYS A 212 -0.62 16.15 3.29
C LYS A 212 0.13 14.90 2.90
N MET A 213 0.50 14.80 1.63
CA MET A 213 1.12 13.60 1.08
C MET A 213 2.45 13.92 0.39
N SER A 214 3.44 13.06 0.58
CA SER A 214 4.68 12.99 -0.19
C SER A 214 4.69 11.70 -0.99
N VAL A 215 4.98 11.80 -2.28
CA VAL A 215 5.11 10.65 -3.18
C VAL A 215 6.55 10.55 -3.64
N MET A 216 7.18 9.41 -3.34
CA MET A 216 8.57 9.13 -3.65
C MET A 216 8.68 7.86 -4.47
N SER A 217 9.74 7.76 -5.28
CA SER A 217 10.05 6.54 -6.00
C SER A 217 11.55 6.31 -6.07
N GLY A 218 11.94 5.08 -6.41
CA GLY A 218 13.30 4.83 -6.89
C GLY A 218 13.57 5.56 -8.23
N PRO A 219 14.84 5.64 -8.65
CA PRO A 219 15.23 6.39 -9.86
C PRO A 219 14.60 5.87 -11.17
N ALA A 220 14.31 4.57 -11.23
CA ALA A 220 13.63 3.96 -12.39
C ALA A 220 12.14 4.30 -12.47
N VAL A 221 11.55 4.84 -11.38
CA VAL A 221 10.11 5.15 -11.27
C VAL A 221 9.21 3.91 -11.50
N ASN A 222 9.77 2.72 -11.36
CA ASN A 222 9.00 1.48 -11.35
C ASN A 222 8.15 1.41 -10.08
N PRO A 223 6.95 0.79 -10.14
CA PRO A 223 6.19 0.48 -8.95
C PRO A 223 6.92 -0.54 -8.06
N PRO A 224 6.60 -0.62 -6.76
CA PRO A 224 5.70 0.28 -6.06
C PRO A 224 6.37 1.62 -5.71
N ARG A 225 5.58 2.68 -5.62
CA ARG A 225 6.01 3.95 -5.01
C ARG A 225 5.94 3.86 -3.50
N PHE A 226 6.66 4.78 -2.86
CA PHE A 226 6.55 4.98 -1.43
C PHE A 226 5.83 6.30 -1.16
N GLU A 227 4.66 6.21 -0.55
CA GLU A 227 3.80 7.35 -0.26
C GLU A 227 3.71 7.54 1.26
N LEU A 228 3.91 8.78 1.70
CA LEU A 228 3.79 9.15 3.10
C LEU A 228 2.64 10.14 3.23
N LEU A 229 1.74 9.88 4.18
CA LEU A 229 0.66 10.79 4.55
C LEU A 229 0.84 11.25 6.00
N ALA A 230 0.49 12.51 6.23
CA ALA A 230 0.32 13.07 7.56
C ALA A 230 -1.05 13.73 7.64
N PHE A 231 -1.76 13.53 8.76
CA PHE A 231 -2.98 14.25 9.05
C PHE A 231 -2.63 15.65 9.56
N ASN A 232 -3.29 16.68 9.02
CA ASN A 232 -3.00 18.06 9.41
C ASN A 232 -3.52 18.41 10.81
N ASP A 233 -4.53 17.69 11.31
CA ASP A 233 -5.30 18.05 12.51
C ASP A 233 -5.58 16.88 13.48
N ALA A 234 -4.87 15.75 13.32
CA ALA A 234 -5.10 14.55 14.13
C ALA A 234 -3.80 14.00 14.72
N ASP A 235 -3.73 13.98 16.06
CA ASP A 235 -2.71 13.26 16.79
C ASP A 235 -2.86 11.76 16.53
N GLY A 236 -1.80 11.13 16.02
CA GLY A 236 -1.79 9.70 15.76
C GLY A 236 -1.69 8.91 17.05
N LYS A 237 -2.36 7.75 17.10
CA LYS A 237 -1.97 6.72 18.06
C LYS A 237 -0.79 5.95 17.47
N SER A 238 0.31 5.91 18.21
CA SER A 238 1.44 5.01 17.98
C SER A 238 1.13 3.61 18.48
#